data_AF-A0A4Y2NNX4-F1
#
_entry.id   AF-A0A4Y2NNX4-F1
#
_cell.length_a   1.000
_cell.length_b   1.000
_cell.length_c   1.000
_cell.angle_alpha   90.00
_cell.angle_beta   90.00
_cell.angle_gamma   90.00
#
_symmetry.space_group_name_H-M   'P 1'
#
loop_
_entity.id
_entity.type
_entity.pdbx_description
1 polymer ?
#
loop_
_entity_poly.entity_id
_entity_poly.type
_entity_poly.pdbx_seq_one_letter_code
_entity_poly.pdbx_strand_id
1 'polypeptide(L)'
;MATAGFTCVHCSKWFRSKIGLGVHMQSQHREEYEASIKVPKSKTRWSAEEIALMAMSEANFLREGRSLEVNSYLLSQFPNRTREAIKGQRRQVKYKDLVKEYMSKTLVSSGPCSADLDSFGSASSVSVSSPSSSNLTTSL
;
A
#
# COMPACT_ATOMS: atom_id res chain seq x y z
N MET A 1 -17.04 -7.36 -49.29
CA MET A 1 -16.75 -6.27 -48.32
C MET A 1 -15.35 -5.76 -48.60
N ALA A 2 -15.18 -4.47 -48.90
CA ALA A 2 -13.87 -3.90 -49.16
C ALA A 2 -13.04 -3.94 -47.87
N THR A 3 -12.08 -4.86 -47.79
CA THR A 3 -11.13 -4.89 -46.68
C THR A 3 -10.17 -3.73 -46.87
N ALA A 4 -10.44 -2.60 -46.22
CA ALA A 4 -9.48 -1.51 -46.12
C ALA A 4 -8.18 -2.07 -45.54
N GLY A 5 -7.14 -2.13 -46.36
CA GLY A 5 -5.82 -2.61 -45.92
C GLY A 5 -5.06 -1.54 -45.15
N PHE A 6 -3.91 -1.94 -44.60
CA PHE A 6 -3.09 -1.09 -43.75
C PHE A 6 -1.83 -0.69 -44.50
N THR A 7 -1.54 0.60 -44.61
CA THR A 7 -0.33 1.10 -45.28
C THR A 7 0.68 1.60 -44.26
N CYS A 8 1.96 1.29 -44.49
CA CYS A 8 3.04 1.88 -43.70
C CYS A 8 3.20 3.36 -44.03
N VAL A 9 3.30 4.22 -43.01
CA VAL A 9 3.49 5.67 -43.19
C VAL A 9 4.91 6.06 -43.60
N HIS A 10 5.90 5.18 -43.41
CA HIS A 10 7.30 5.47 -43.70
C HIS A 10 7.78 4.95 -45.07
N CYS A 11 7.18 3.88 -45.57
CA CYS A 11 7.55 3.29 -46.87
C CYS A 11 6.36 2.96 -47.77
N SER A 12 5.14 3.35 -47.38
CA SER A 12 3.91 3.19 -48.16
C SER A 12 3.57 1.75 -48.58
N LYS A 13 4.23 0.74 -48.01
CA LYS A 13 3.92 -0.68 -48.25
C LYS A 13 2.53 -1.02 -47.72
N TRP A 14 1.77 -1.77 -48.52
CA TRP A 14 0.41 -2.20 -48.18
C TRP A 14 0.40 -3.59 -47.54
N PHE A 15 -0.41 -3.74 -46.50
CA PHE A 15 -0.56 -4.95 -45.71
C PHE A 15 -2.02 -5.36 -45.60
N ARG A 16 -2.26 -6.67 -45.67
CA ARG A 16 -3.59 -7.27 -45.53
C ARG A 16 -4.12 -7.23 -44.09
N SER A 17 -3.25 -7.04 -43.09
CA SER A 17 -3.61 -7.03 -41.68
C SER A 17 -2.78 -6.04 -40.86
N LYS A 18 -3.35 -5.56 -39.75
CA LYS A 18 -2.67 -4.68 -38.79
C LYS A 18 -1.45 -5.36 -38.15
N ILE A 19 -1.51 -6.68 -37.98
CA ILE A 19 -0.40 -7.49 -37.45
C ILE A 19 0.78 -7.47 -38.43
N GLY A 20 0.52 -7.65 -39.72
CA GLY A 20 1.55 -7.58 -40.76
C GLY A 20 2.23 -6.21 -40.82
N LEU A 21 1.44 -5.13 -40.71
CA LEU A 21 1.99 -3.78 -40.58
C LEU A 21 2.84 -3.63 -39.30
N GLY A 22 2.39 -4.16 -38.16
CA GLY A 22 3.14 -4.10 -36.90
C GLY A 22 4.50 -4.79 -36.96
N VAL A 23 4.56 -6.01 -37.52
CA VAL A 23 5.82 -6.75 -37.72
C VAL A 23 6.74 -6.01 -38.69
N HIS A 24 6.18 -5.43 -39.75
CA HIS A 24 6.94 -4.60 -40.67
C HIS A 24 7.52 -3.35 -39.97
N MET A 25 6.74 -2.63 -39.18
CA MET A 25 7.25 -1.47 -38.43
C MET A 25 8.34 -1.87 -37.45
N GLN A 26 8.17 -2.96 -36.70
CA GLN A 26 9.19 -3.43 -35.76
C GLN A 26 10.51 -3.85 -36.44
N SER A 27 10.45 -4.34 -37.68
CA SER A 27 11.62 -4.84 -38.41
C SER A 27 12.31 -3.81 -39.31
N GLN A 28 11.56 -2.92 -39.95
CA GLN A 28 12.07 -1.96 -40.94
C GLN A 28 12.07 -0.51 -40.45
N HIS A 29 11.24 -0.19 -39.46
CA HIS A 29 11.06 1.15 -38.89
C HIS A 29 11.16 1.08 -37.36
N ARG A 30 12.24 0.46 -36.87
CA ARG A 30 12.38 0.12 -35.45
C ARG A 30 12.43 1.36 -34.57
N GLU A 31 13.15 2.39 -35.01
CA GLU A 31 13.31 3.64 -34.26
C GLU A 31 11.95 4.35 -34.13
N GLU A 32 11.19 4.42 -35.21
CA GLU A 32 9.88 5.06 -35.24
C GLU A 32 8.84 4.23 -34.48
N TYR A 33 8.93 2.90 -34.57
CA TYR A 33 8.12 1.98 -33.78
C TYR A 33 8.40 2.17 -32.28
N GLU A 34 9.67 2.23 -31.88
CA GLU A 34 10.05 2.46 -30.48
C GLU A 34 9.62 3.85 -29.97
N ALA A 35 9.74 4.90 -30.80
CA ALA A 35 9.25 6.24 -30.49
C ALA A 35 7.72 6.30 -30.34
N SER A 36 6.99 5.44 -31.07
CA SER A 36 5.52 5.38 -31.00
C SER A 36 4.99 4.69 -29.73
N ILE A 37 5.79 3.84 -29.08
CA ILE A 37 5.39 3.13 -27.86
C ILE A 37 5.46 4.10 -26.67
N LYS A 38 4.32 4.72 -26.34
CA LYS A 38 4.16 5.60 -25.16
C LYS A 38 3.89 4.85 -23.85
N VAL A 39 3.86 3.52 -23.88
CA VAL A 39 3.61 2.72 -22.67
C VAL A 39 4.93 2.61 -21.89
N PRO A 40 4.96 3.00 -20.61
CA PRO A 40 6.13 2.74 -19.78
C PRO A 40 6.40 1.23 -19.78
N LYS A 41 7.59 0.83 -20.24
CA LYS A 41 7.97 -0.58 -20.42
C LYS A 41 7.92 -1.40 -19.11
N SER A 42 7.76 -0.77 -17.94
CA SER A 42 7.70 -1.45 -16.65
C SER A 42 6.25 -1.66 -16.18
N LYS A 43 5.79 -2.91 -16.27
CA LYS A 43 4.68 -3.38 -15.42
C LYS A 43 5.28 -3.75 -14.05
N THR A 44 5.69 -2.75 -13.28
CA THR A 44 6.28 -3.01 -11.95
C THR A 44 5.22 -3.70 -11.10
N ARG A 45 5.46 -4.97 -10.77
CA ARG A 45 4.50 -5.80 -10.02
C ARG A 45 4.22 -5.26 -8.61
N TRP A 46 5.10 -4.41 -8.09
CA TRP A 46 4.97 -3.72 -6.82
C TRP A 46 4.87 -2.22 -7.10
N SER A 47 3.80 -1.58 -6.68
CA SER A 47 3.75 -0.12 -6.69
C SER A 47 4.71 0.47 -5.64
N ALA A 48 5.15 1.70 -5.85
CA ALA A 48 6.02 2.38 -4.89
C ALA A 48 5.34 2.51 -3.51
N GLU A 49 4.04 2.79 -3.49
CA GLU A 49 3.23 2.87 -2.27
C GLU A 49 3.15 1.52 -1.54
N GLU A 50 2.91 0.41 -2.25
CA GLU A 50 2.93 -0.92 -1.63
C GLU A 50 4.29 -1.27 -1.04
N ILE A 51 5.39 -0.90 -1.70
CA ILE A 51 6.75 -1.11 -1.19
C ILE A 51 6.96 -0.31 0.11
N ALA A 52 6.52 0.95 0.13
CA ALA A 52 6.61 1.81 1.30
C ALA A 52 5.81 1.24 2.48
N LEU A 53 4.57 0.79 2.26
CA LEU A 53 3.74 0.14 3.29
C LEU A 53 4.41 -1.14 3.83
N MET A 54 5.00 -1.95 2.95
CA MET A 54 5.70 -3.16 3.37
C MET A 54 6.94 -2.84 4.20
N ALA A 55 7.71 -1.82 3.80
CA ALA A 55 8.89 -1.37 4.53
C ALA A 55 8.53 -0.77 5.91
N MET A 56 7.46 0.03 5.99
CA MET A 56 6.97 0.60 7.24
C MET A 56 6.49 -0.48 8.21
N SER A 57 5.69 -1.44 7.73
CA SER A 57 5.19 -2.54 8.56
C SER A 57 6.35 -3.41 9.08
N GLU A 58 7.35 -3.70 8.26
CA GLU A 58 8.57 -4.37 8.70
C GLU A 58 9.37 -3.56 9.73
N ALA A 59 9.56 -2.26 9.50
CA ALA A 59 10.24 -1.38 10.45
C ALA A 59 9.52 -1.36 11.81
N ASN A 60 8.18 -1.27 11.80
CA ASN A 60 7.37 -1.34 13.02
C ASN A 60 7.56 -2.67 13.75
N PHE A 61 7.51 -3.79 13.03
CA PHE A 61 7.69 -5.12 13.59
C PHE A 61 9.08 -5.31 14.21
N LEU A 62 10.14 -4.80 13.55
CA LEU A 62 11.50 -4.85 14.08
C LEU A 62 11.69 -3.98 15.33
N ARG A 63 10.99 -2.85 15.45
CA ARG A 63 11.03 -1.99 16.66
C ARG A 63 10.45 -2.68 17.89
N GLU A 64 9.49 -3.58 17.71
CA GLU A 64 8.93 -4.39 18.80
C GLU A 64 9.90 -5.49 19.30
N GLY A 65 11.13 -5.53 18.77
CA GLY A 65 12.14 -6.53 19.15
C GLY A 65 11.90 -7.90 18.51
N ARG A 66 10.91 -8.03 17.62
CA ARG A 66 10.55 -9.27 16.95
C ARG A 66 11.20 -9.31 15.57
N SER A 67 12.02 -10.32 15.30
CA SER A 67 12.72 -10.48 14.01
C SER A 67 12.49 -11.84 13.33
N LEU A 68 12.12 -12.87 14.10
CA LEU A 68 12.04 -14.25 13.61
C LEU A 68 10.78 -14.56 12.78
N GLU A 69 9.82 -13.64 12.69
CA GLU A 69 8.52 -13.90 12.04
C GLU A 69 8.09 -12.81 11.05
N VAL A 70 9.03 -11.95 10.62
CA VAL A 70 8.74 -10.83 9.71
C VAL A 70 7.94 -11.28 8.46
N ASN A 71 8.32 -12.40 7.85
CA ASN A 71 7.64 -12.89 6.65
C ASN A 71 6.20 -13.34 6.92
N SER A 72 5.92 -13.92 8.09
CA SER A 72 4.58 -14.34 8.49
C SER A 72 3.72 -13.12 8.82
N TYR A 73 4.29 -12.14 9.52
CA TYR A 73 3.64 -10.87 9.80
C TYR A 73 3.30 -10.10 8.52
N LEU A 74 4.25 -9.95 7.60
CA LEU A 74 3.98 -9.26 6.32
C LEU A 74 2.94 -9.99 5.48
N LEU A 75 2.87 -11.33 5.54
CA LEU A 75 1.80 -12.06 4.85
C LEU A 75 0.41 -11.73 5.37
N SER A 76 0.26 -11.51 6.68
CA SER A 76 -1.04 -11.12 7.24
C SER A 76 -1.43 -9.70 6.82
N GLN A 77 -0.46 -8.81 6.61
CA GLN A 77 -0.69 -7.45 6.13
C GLN A 77 -0.93 -7.37 4.61
N PHE A 78 -0.36 -8.29 3.84
CA PHE A 78 -0.45 -8.32 2.38
C PHE A 78 -1.05 -9.65 1.88
N PRO A 79 -2.35 -9.93 2.12
CA PRO A 79 -2.97 -11.19 1.76
C PRO A 79 -3.03 -11.45 0.24
N ASN A 80 -2.99 -10.39 -0.57
CA ASN A 80 -2.93 -10.47 -2.04
C ASN A 80 -1.51 -10.77 -2.57
N ARG A 81 -0.51 -10.95 -1.70
CA ARG A 81 0.87 -11.24 -2.06
C ARG A 81 1.28 -12.60 -1.51
N THR A 82 2.00 -13.36 -2.32
CA THR A 82 2.51 -14.66 -1.90
C THR A 82 3.75 -14.52 -1.02
N ARG A 83 4.02 -15.54 -0.20
CA ARG A 83 5.21 -15.60 0.67
C ARG A 83 6.49 -15.38 -0.10
N GLU A 84 6.57 -15.99 -1.28
CA GLU A 84 7.74 -15.90 -2.15
C GLU A 84 7.90 -14.51 -2.79
N ALA A 85 6.79 -13.83 -3.10
CA ALA A 85 6.84 -12.44 -3.57
C ALA A 85 7.40 -11.51 -2.48
N ILE A 86 6.93 -11.66 -1.24
CA ILE A 86 7.41 -10.87 -0.08
C ILE A 86 8.90 -11.15 0.16
N LYS A 87 9.29 -12.42 0.23
CA LYS A 87 10.71 -12.79 0.37
C LYS A 87 11.56 -12.20 -0.76
N GLY A 88 11.08 -12.28 -2.00
CA GLY A 88 11.76 -11.71 -3.16
C GLY A 88 11.98 -10.20 -3.04
N GLN A 89 10.98 -9.48 -2.55
CA GLN A 89 11.08 -8.04 -2.32
C GLN A 89 12.04 -7.71 -1.17
N ARG A 90 11.98 -8.44 -0.05
CA ARG A 90 12.88 -8.26 1.11
C ARG A 90 14.35 -8.58 0.85
N ARG A 91 14.64 -9.41 -0.15
CA ARG A 91 16.02 -9.70 -0.57
C ARG A 91 16.70 -8.50 -1.21
N GLN A 92 15.94 -7.56 -1.78
CA GLN A 92 16.50 -6.41 -2.49
C GLN A 92 17.16 -5.43 -1.54
N VAL A 93 18.34 -4.93 -1.92
CA VAL A 93 19.10 -3.94 -1.12
C VAL A 93 18.32 -2.64 -0.96
N LYS A 94 17.74 -2.13 -2.06
CA LYS A 94 16.89 -0.94 -2.07
C LYS A 94 15.76 -1.00 -1.03
N TYR A 95 15.16 -2.18 -0.87
CA TYR A 95 14.11 -2.38 0.12
C TYR A 95 14.66 -2.35 1.56
N LYS A 96 15.80 -3.00 1.81
CA LYS A 96 16.43 -2.97 3.15
C LYS A 96 16.82 -1.57 3.58
N ASP A 97 17.28 -0.74 2.64
CA ASP A 97 17.63 0.65 2.92
C ASP A 97 16.39 1.49 3.24
N LEU A 98 15.27 1.26 2.53
CA LEU A 98 13.98 1.85 2.88
C LEU A 98 13.51 1.44 4.28
N VAL A 99 13.64 0.16 4.65
CA VAL A 99 13.30 -0.31 6.01
C VAL A 99 14.13 0.42 7.06
N LYS A 100 15.45 0.56 6.85
CA LYS A 100 16.33 1.32 7.76
C LYS A 100 15.90 2.78 7.86
N GLU A 101 15.60 3.44 6.73
CA GLU A 101 15.10 4.82 6.72
C GLU A 101 13.85 4.95 7.58
N TYR A 102 12.87 4.05 7.42
CA TYR A 102 11.65 4.06 8.23
C TYR A 102 11.92 3.76 9.71
N MET A 103 12.84 2.86 10.04
CA MET A 103 13.26 2.63 11.42
C MET A 103 13.82 3.92 12.04
N SER A 104 14.65 4.67 11.32
CA SER A 104 15.24 5.92 11.77
C SER A 104 14.24 7.09 11.83
N LYS A 105 13.36 7.21 10.84
CA LYS A 105 12.47 8.36 10.64
C LYS A 105 11.38 8.50 11.70
N THR A 106 11.00 7.38 12.34
CA THR A 106 9.96 7.39 13.39
C THR A 106 10.40 8.06 14.69
N LEU A 107 11.70 8.35 14.88
CA LEU A 107 12.22 9.05 16.06
C LEU A 107 12.05 10.57 15.98
N VAL A 108 11.75 11.14 14.81
CA VAL A 108 11.69 12.61 14.58
C VAL A 108 10.25 13.15 14.51
N SER A 109 9.23 12.27 14.52
CA SER A 109 7.82 12.69 14.44
C SER A 109 7.06 12.59 15.78
N SER A 110 7.75 12.76 16.90
CA SER A 110 7.13 13.16 18.17
C SER A 110 7.51 14.61 18.48
N GLY A 111 6.88 15.56 17.78
CA GLY A 111 6.80 16.95 18.23
C GLY A 111 5.56 17.12 19.13
N PRO A 112 5.69 17.72 20.33
CA PRO A 112 4.65 17.73 21.35
C PRO A 112 3.55 18.74 21.02
N CYS A 113 2.28 18.32 21.06
CA CYS A 113 1.19 19.24 21.33
C CYS A 113 0.81 19.13 22.82
N SER A 114 1.59 19.81 23.66
CA SER A 114 1.03 20.38 24.89
C SER A 114 0.27 21.64 24.46
N ALA A 115 -1.05 21.61 24.61
CA ALA A 115 -1.85 22.81 24.79
C ALA A 115 -2.72 22.56 26.03
N ASP A 116 -2.61 23.52 26.94
CA ASP A 116 -2.91 23.46 28.36
C ASP A 116 -4.37 23.23 28.77
N LEU A 117 -4.44 22.86 30.04
CA LEU A 117 -5.54 22.65 30.96
C LEU A 117 -6.40 23.92 31.20
N ASP A 118 -7.73 23.76 31.24
CA ASP A 118 -8.61 24.42 32.23
C ASP A 118 -9.91 23.59 32.34
N SER A 119 -10.11 22.84 33.44
CA SER A 119 -10.71 23.32 34.69
C SER A 119 -12.24 23.44 34.61
N PHE A 120 -12.96 22.40 35.07
CA PHE A 120 -13.95 22.57 36.15
C PHE A 120 -14.49 21.22 36.66
N GLY A 121 -14.62 21.10 37.98
CA GLY A 121 -15.79 20.45 38.57
C GLY A 121 -15.63 19.02 39.07
N SER A 122 -15.05 18.89 40.27
CA SER A 122 -15.31 17.80 41.22
C SER A 122 -16.80 17.43 41.32
N ALA A 123 -17.11 16.14 41.31
CA ALA A 123 -18.08 15.47 42.21
C ALA A 123 -18.14 13.98 41.84
N SER A 124 -17.54 13.11 42.65
CA SER A 124 -18.26 12.30 43.65
C SER A 124 -18.85 11.02 43.06
N SER A 125 -18.07 9.95 43.19
CA SER A 125 -18.53 8.58 43.21
C SER A 125 -19.56 8.39 44.33
N VAL A 126 -20.80 8.07 43.97
CA VAL A 126 -21.79 7.54 44.92
C VAL A 126 -22.25 6.16 44.45
N SER A 127 -21.73 5.16 45.16
CA SER A 127 -22.25 3.80 45.17
C SER A 127 -23.61 3.82 45.87
N VAL A 128 -24.68 3.56 45.14
CA VAL A 128 -26.01 3.40 45.73
C VAL A 128 -26.27 1.92 46.04
N SER A 129 -26.06 1.57 47.30
CA SER A 129 -26.64 0.38 47.92
C SER A 129 -27.87 0.81 48.72
N SER A 130 -28.98 0.11 48.51
CA SER A 130 -30.32 0.29 49.09
C SER A 130 -30.34 0.48 50.62
N PRO A 131 -31.42 1.05 51.20
CA PRO A 131 -32.41 0.15 51.79
C PRO A 131 -33.88 0.62 51.77
N SER A 132 -34.75 -0.39 51.91
CA SER A 132 -36.08 -0.45 52.52
C SER A 132 -36.84 0.84 52.85
N SER A 133 -38.09 0.89 52.38
CA SER A 133 -39.15 1.68 53.00
C SER A 133 -40.45 0.87 53.02
N SER A 134 -40.87 0.60 54.25
CA SER A 134 -42.20 0.19 54.70
C SER A 134 -43.30 1.17 54.29
N ASN A 135 -44.53 0.69 54.10
CA ASN A 135 -45.83 1.30 54.46
C ASN A 135 -46.87 0.13 54.34
N LEU A 136 -47.90 -0.07 55.16
CA LEU A 136 -48.92 0.84 55.66
C LEU A 136 -49.56 0.27 56.94
N THR A 137 -49.81 1.16 57.90
CA THR A 137 -50.73 1.01 59.03
C THR A 137 -52.12 1.53 58.66
N THR A 138 -53.12 1.34 59.54
CA THR A 138 -54.47 1.96 59.61
C THR A 138 -55.60 1.03 59.15
N SER A 139 -56.71 0.80 59.86
CA SER A 139 -57.17 1.17 61.21
C SER A 139 -58.53 0.50 61.49
N LEU A 140 -58.88 0.49 62.79
CA LEU A 140 -60.21 0.57 63.42
C LEU A 140 -61.16 -0.63 63.29
#